data_AF-A0A2R9WEG9-F1
#
_entry.id   AF-A0A2R9WEG9-F1
#
_cell.length_a   1.000
_cell.length_b   1.000
_cell.length_c   1.000
_cell.angle_alpha   90.00
_cell.angle_beta   90.00
_cell.angle_gamma   90.00
#
_symmetry.space_group_name_H-M   'P 1'
#
loop_
_entity.id
_entity.type
_entity.pdbx_description
1 polymer ?
#
loop_
_entity_poly.entity_id
_entity_poly.type
_entity_poly.pdbx_seq_one_letter_code
_entity_poly.pdbx_strand_id
1 'polypeptide(L)'
;MSGIDYQALREAAVAIETVATPQKLQAFRMKVTPSVVLALLDEIKRLEDTNIDAMCRIAELEAREVELPDGYEPRMGHPINSGERVVMMPHHFGGWLDRFDVEHALQAAGIKFKTAGVEYE
;
A
#
# COMPACT_ATOMS: atom_id res chain seq x y z
N MET A 1 2.45 -18.99 -13.34
CA MET A 1 3.35 -18.31 -14.30
C MET A 1 3.13 -18.97 -15.65
N SER A 2 2.57 -18.23 -16.61
CA SER A 2 2.44 -18.71 -17.98
C SER A 2 3.85 -19.06 -18.49
N GLY A 3 4.00 -20.17 -19.21
CA GLY A 3 5.30 -20.62 -19.75
C GLY A 3 5.85 -19.73 -20.88
N ILE A 4 5.51 -18.44 -20.87
CA ILE A 4 5.87 -17.45 -21.87
C ILE A 4 7.27 -16.92 -21.57
N ASP A 5 8.15 -16.99 -22.56
CA ASP A 5 9.47 -16.36 -22.50
C ASP A 5 9.35 -14.87 -22.85
N TYR A 6 9.06 -14.05 -21.85
CA TYR A 6 8.89 -12.60 -21.98
C TYR A 6 10.15 -11.90 -22.51
N GLN A 7 11.34 -12.39 -22.14
CA GLN A 7 12.60 -11.79 -22.55
C GLN A 7 12.85 -12.05 -24.04
N ALA A 8 12.65 -13.28 -24.51
CA ALA A 8 12.78 -13.61 -25.93
C ALA A 8 11.75 -12.87 -26.81
N LEU A 9 10.52 -12.69 -26.32
CA LEU A 9 9.49 -11.89 -27.00
C LEU A 9 9.90 -10.42 -27.11
N ARG A 10 10.42 -9.84 -26.01
CA ARG A 10 10.90 -8.44 -25.98
C ARG A 10 12.07 -8.24 -26.94
N GLU A 11 13.06 -9.13 -26.92
CA GLU A 11 14.21 -9.06 -27.81
C GLU A 11 13.81 -9.17 -29.28
N ALA A 12 12.90 -10.09 -29.63
CA ALA A 12 12.39 -10.24 -30.98
C ALA A 12 11.62 -8.99 -31.45
N ALA A 13 10.81 -8.38 -30.57
CA ALA A 13 10.09 -7.15 -30.86
C ALA A 13 11.04 -5.97 -31.12
N VAL A 14 11.98 -5.73 -30.21
CA VAL A 14 12.98 -4.66 -30.32
C VAL A 14 13.87 -4.84 -31.55
N ALA A 15 14.23 -6.07 -31.90
CA ALA A 15 15.05 -6.34 -33.07
C ALA A 15 14.40 -5.89 -34.38
N ILE A 16 13.07 -6.05 -34.52
CA ILE A 16 12.29 -5.58 -35.67
C ILE A 16 12.09 -4.07 -35.62
N GLU A 17 11.73 -3.54 -34.46
CA GLU A 17 11.54 -2.10 -34.26
C GLU A 17 12.79 -1.31 -34.66
N THR A 18 13.97 -1.83 -34.34
CA THR A 18 15.26 -1.19 -34.67
C THR A 18 15.59 -1.30 -36.17
N VAL A 19 15.54 -2.51 -36.74
CA VAL A 19 15.76 -2.74 -38.18
C VAL A 19 14.89 -3.90 -38.65
N ALA A 20 13.87 -3.58 -39.44
CA ALA A 20 12.93 -4.56 -39.98
C ALA A 20 13.53 -5.31 -41.18
N THR A 21 14.17 -6.46 -40.93
CA THR A 21 14.57 -7.41 -41.99
C THR A 21 13.57 -8.56 -42.10
N PRO A 22 13.41 -9.19 -43.28
CA PRO A 22 12.51 -10.35 -43.43
C PRO A 22 12.80 -11.48 -42.44
N GLN A 23 14.07 -11.73 -42.14
CA GLN A 23 14.51 -12.76 -41.18
C GLN A 23 14.04 -12.44 -39.76
N LYS A 24 14.18 -11.18 -39.33
CA LYS A 24 13.71 -10.74 -38.01
C LYS A 24 12.20 -10.79 -37.91
N LEU A 25 11.49 -10.37 -38.96
CA LEU A 25 10.03 -10.47 -39.06
C LEU A 25 9.54 -11.92 -38.92
N GLN A 26 10.23 -12.86 -39.56
CA GLN A 26 9.93 -14.27 -39.44
C GLN A 26 10.20 -14.82 -38.04
N ALA A 27 11.33 -14.45 -37.43
CA ALA A 27 11.66 -14.85 -36.06
C ALA A 27 10.61 -14.38 -35.04
N PHE A 28 10.14 -13.14 -35.15
CA PHE A 28 9.07 -12.62 -34.30
C PHE A 28 7.74 -13.33 -34.51
N ARG A 29 7.35 -13.60 -35.76
CA ARG A 29 6.13 -14.39 -36.06
C ARG A 29 6.14 -15.79 -35.45
N MET A 30 7.31 -16.43 -35.39
CA MET A 30 7.45 -17.72 -34.73
C MET A 30 7.31 -17.63 -33.20
N LYS A 31 7.65 -16.48 -32.59
CA LYS A 31 7.51 -16.25 -31.15
C LYS A 31 6.11 -15.78 -30.76
N VAL A 32 5.50 -14.90 -31.55
CA VAL A 32 4.15 -14.34 -31.33
C VAL A 32 3.09 -15.25 -31.94
N THR A 33 2.96 -16.44 -31.36
CA THR A 33 1.87 -17.36 -31.74
C THR A 33 0.54 -16.86 -31.17
N PRO A 34 -0.61 -17.24 -31.76
CA PRO A 34 -1.92 -16.90 -31.19
C PRO A 34 -2.07 -17.30 -29.72
N SER A 35 -1.50 -18.45 -29.33
CA SER A 35 -1.51 -18.93 -27.94
C SER A 35 -0.76 -17.99 -26.98
N VAL A 36 0.38 -17.44 -27.42
CA VAL A 36 1.15 -16.47 -26.64
C VAL A 36 0.36 -15.17 -26.50
N VAL A 37 -0.29 -14.70 -27.58
CA VAL A 37 -1.11 -13.48 -27.52
C VAL A 37 -2.27 -13.64 -26.55
N LEU A 38 -3.00 -14.76 -26.62
CA LEU A 38 -4.10 -15.04 -25.68
C LEU A 38 -3.61 -15.10 -24.24
N ALA A 39 -2.51 -15.82 -23.99
CA ALA A 39 -1.97 -15.93 -22.64
C ALA A 39 -1.42 -14.59 -22.08
N LEU A 40 -0.93 -13.69 -22.94
CA LEU A 40 -0.58 -12.32 -22.53
C LEU A 40 -1.83 -11.50 -22.19
N LEU A 41 -2.91 -11.62 -22.97
CA LEU A 41 -4.18 -10.93 -22.69
C LEU A 41 -4.81 -11.41 -21.38
N ASP A 42 -4.83 -12.72 -21.15
CA ASP A 42 -5.33 -13.32 -19.91
C ASP A 42 -4.52 -12.85 -18.69
N GLU A 43 -3.20 -12.78 -18.82
CA GLU A 43 -2.33 -12.31 -17.74
C GLU A 43 -2.51 -10.81 -17.46
N ILE A 44 -2.66 -9.98 -18.50
CA ILE A 44 -2.96 -8.55 -18.33
C ILE A 44 -4.29 -8.39 -17.60
N LYS A 45 -5.34 -9.11 -18.01
CA LYS A 45 -6.65 -9.04 -17.35
C LYS A 45 -6.57 -9.46 -15.88
N ARG A 46 -5.83 -10.53 -15.59
CA ARG A 46 -5.61 -11.02 -14.22
C ARG A 46 -4.88 -9.97 -13.37
N LEU A 47 -3.86 -9.31 -13.92
CA LEU A 47 -3.11 -8.26 -13.23
C LEU A 47 -3.96 -7.01 -13.01
N GLU A 48 -4.78 -6.62 -13.98
CA GLU A 48 -5.75 -5.52 -13.82
C GLU A 48 -6.75 -5.82 -12.69
N ASP A 49 -7.33 -7.03 -12.67
CA ASP A 49 -8.28 -7.43 -11.63
C ASP A 49 -7.60 -7.45 -10.25
N THR A 50 -6.36 -7.94 -10.18
CA THR A 50 -5.57 -7.93 -8.93
C THR A 50 -5.27 -6.50 -8.47
N ASN A 51 -4.94 -5.59 -9.39
CA ASN A 51 -4.67 -4.19 -9.07
C ASN A 51 -5.93 -3.47 -8.61
N ILE A 52 -7.08 -3.74 -9.23
CA ILE A 52 -8.38 -3.19 -8.81
C ILE A 52 -8.70 -3.65 -7.38
N ASP A 53 -8.55 -4.94 -7.08
CA ASP A 53 -8.76 -5.48 -5.73
C ASP A 53 -7.83 -4.84 -4.70
N ALA A 54 -6.53 -4.73 -5.03
CA ALA A 54 -5.55 -4.06 -4.18
C ALA A 54 -5.89 -2.58 -3.93
N MET A 55 -6.31 -1.84 -4.97
CA MET A 55 -6.73 -0.45 -4.83
C MET A 55 -7.97 -0.30 -3.96
N CYS A 56 -8.96 -1.18 -4.12
CA CYS A 56 -10.15 -1.20 -3.25
C CYS A 56 -9.76 -1.45 -1.79
N ARG A 57 -8.86 -2.41 -1.53
CA ARG A 57 -8.38 -2.71 -0.18
C ARG A 57 -7.59 -1.55 0.43
N ILE A 58 -6.74 -0.89 -0.36
CA ILE A 58 -6.00 0.30 0.08
C ILE A 58 -6.98 1.41 0.44
N ALA A 59 -7.96 1.71 -0.42
CA ALA A 59 -8.95 2.75 -0.15
C ALA A 59 -9.77 2.47 1.13
N GLU A 60 -10.15 1.21 1.38
CA GLU A 60 -10.81 0.79 2.62
C GLU A 60 -9.92 1.06 3.85
N LEU A 61 -8.64 0.68 3.76
CA LEU A 61 -7.67 0.88 4.85
C LEU A 61 -7.35 2.36 5.09
N GLU A 62 -7.22 3.16 4.03
CA GLU A 62 -6.99 4.60 4.10
C GLU A 62 -8.19 5.38 4.66
N ALA A 63 -9.40 4.84 4.48
CA ALA A 63 -10.64 5.39 5.04
C ALA A 63 -10.89 4.95 6.48
N ARG A 64 -10.18 3.94 6.98
CA ARG A 64 -10.37 3.42 8.34
C ARG A 64 -9.82 4.40 9.38
N GLU A 65 -10.72 4.96 10.18
CA GLU A 65 -10.37 5.70 11.40
C GLU A 65 -10.17 4.69 12.56
N VAL A 66 -9.17 4.94 13.41
CA VAL A 66 -8.94 4.14 14.63
C VAL A 66 -9.60 4.84 15.79
N GLU A 67 -10.61 4.19 16.37
CA GLU A 67 -11.20 4.62 17.65
C GLU A 67 -10.33 4.08 18.80
N LEU A 68 -9.88 4.99 19.66
CA LEU A 68 -9.17 4.62 20.89
C LEU A 68 -10.20 4.17 21.95
N PRO A 69 -9.95 3.09 22.72
CA PRO A 69 -10.91 2.61 23.71
C PRO A 69 -11.27 3.69 24.75
N ASP A 70 -12.54 3.75 25.16
CA ASP A 70 -13.05 4.64 26.24
C ASP A 70 -12.26 4.50 27.55
N GLY A 71 -11.63 3.34 27.73
CA GLY A 71 -10.75 3.05 28.85
C GLY A 71 -9.42 3.81 28.82
N TYR A 72 -9.23 4.84 28.00
CA TYR A 72 -8.09 5.73 28.07
C TYR A 72 -8.56 7.18 28.27
N GLU A 73 -8.60 7.63 29.52
CA GLU A 73 -8.93 9.02 29.84
C GLU A 73 -7.70 9.93 29.67
N PRO A 74 -7.81 11.02 28.90
CA PRO A 74 -6.86 12.13 28.93
C PRO A 74 -6.82 12.73 30.36
N ARG A 75 -5.77 12.45 31.13
CA ARG A 75 -5.61 13.05 32.47
C ARG A 75 -4.46 14.05 32.50
N MET A 76 -4.67 15.13 33.25
CA MET A 76 -3.64 16.14 33.49
C MET A 76 -2.40 15.45 34.08
N GLY A 77 -1.24 15.69 33.46
CA GLY A 77 -0.03 14.87 33.61
C GLY A 77 0.42 14.63 35.06
N HIS A 78 1.12 13.51 35.27
CA HIS A 78 1.81 13.20 36.52
C HIS A 78 3.08 14.09 36.64
N PRO A 79 3.50 14.55 37.83
CA PRO A 79 4.68 15.41 38.02
C PRO A 79 6.02 14.88 37.45
N ILE A 80 6.09 13.63 36.99
CA ILE A 80 7.27 13.04 36.35
C ILE A 80 7.40 13.49 34.88
N ASN A 81 6.29 13.86 34.20
CA ASN A 81 6.25 14.36 32.82
C ASN A 81 5.72 15.80 32.79
N SER A 82 6.32 16.71 33.56
CA SER A 82 5.85 18.10 33.74
C SER A 82 5.79 18.96 32.46
N GLY A 83 6.29 18.46 31.32
CA GLY A 83 6.21 19.12 30.02
C GLY A 83 5.01 18.68 29.16
N GLU A 84 4.36 17.56 29.48
CA GLU A 84 3.24 16.99 28.72
C GLU A 84 1.93 17.23 29.46
N ARG A 85 1.03 17.99 28.85
CA ARG A 85 -0.21 18.44 29.51
C ARG A 85 -1.24 17.31 29.71
N VAL A 86 -1.12 16.18 29.01
CA VAL A 86 -2.14 15.12 28.99
C VAL A 86 -1.52 13.74 28.74
N VAL A 87 -1.76 12.78 29.64
CA VAL A 87 -1.37 11.36 29.49
C VAL A 87 -2.59 10.47 29.21
N MET A 88 -2.43 9.39 28.44
CA MET A 88 -3.48 8.39 28.23
C MET A 88 -3.33 7.24 29.23
N MET A 89 -4.30 7.08 30.13
CA MET A 89 -4.27 6.03 31.16
C MET A 89 -5.26 4.89 30.90
N PRO A 90 -4.81 3.63 30.78
CA PRO A 90 -5.72 2.49 30.69
C PRO A 90 -6.55 2.32 31.97
N HIS A 91 -7.87 2.14 31.84
CA HIS A 91 -8.83 1.98 32.94
C HIS A 91 -8.61 0.69 33.75
N HIS A 92 -7.88 -0.29 33.19
CA HIS A 92 -7.55 -1.56 33.85
C HIS A 92 -6.06 -1.87 33.68
N PHE A 93 -5.28 -1.70 34.77
CA PHE A 93 -3.90 -2.17 34.98
C PHE A 93 -3.05 -2.42 33.72
N GLY A 94 -2.89 -1.39 32.88
CA GLY A 94 -1.97 -1.37 31.75
C GLY A 94 -0.83 -0.36 31.99
N GLY A 95 0.23 -0.44 31.18
CA GLY A 95 1.30 0.55 31.19
C GLY A 95 0.83 1.93 30.71
N TRP A 96 1.54 2.98 31.15
CA TRP A 96 1.31 4.36 30.71
C TRP A 96 1.71 4.52 29.23
N LEU A 97 0.85 5.14 28.43
CA LEU A 97 1.19 5.56 27.07
C LEU A 97 1.07 7.08 27.01
N ASP A 98 2.15 7.75 26.66
CA ASP A 98 2.10 9.19 26.45
C ASP A 98 1.31 9.51 25.17
N ARG A 99 0.57 10.64 25.19
CA ARG A 99 -0.24 11.07 24.03
C ARG A 99 0.64 11.35 22.82
N PHE A 100 1.77 12.02 23.02
CA PHE A 100 2.71 12.33 21.94
C PHE A 100 3.29 11.03 21.36
N ASP A 101 3.62 10.04 22.18
CA ASP A 101 4.08 8.73 21.71
C ASP A 101 3.03 8.01 20.84
N VAL A 102 1.75 8.08 21.23
CA VAL A 102 0.63 7.50 20.46
C VAL A 102 0.40 8.26 19.16
N GLU A 103 0.35 9.60 19.20
CA GLU A 103 0.18 10.43 18.02
C GLU A 103 1.36 10.25 17.05
N HIS A 104 2.59 10.21 17.56
CA HIS A 104 3.80 9.95 16.78
C HIS A 104 3.78 8.55 16.16
N ALA A 105 3.38 7.52 16.92
CA ALA A 105 3.28 6.16 16.39
C ALA A 105 2.22 6.04 15.28
N LEU A 106 1.06 6.68 15.46
CA LEU A 106 0.01 6.72 14.44
C LEU A 106 0.47 7.49 13.19
N GLN A 107 1.13 8.62 13.36
CA GLN A 107 1.69 9.42 12.26
C GLN A 107 2.81 8.67 11.52
N ALA A 108 3.73 8.02 12.25
CA ALA A 108 4.79 7.19 11.68
C ALA A 108 4.24 5.98 10.92
N ALA A 109 3.09 5.45 11.34
CA ALA A 109 2.35 4.40 10.63
C ALA A 109 1.50 4.93 9.47
N GLY A 110 1.46 6.25 9.21
CA GLY A 110 0.65 6.87 8.16
C GLY A 110 -0.86 6.84 8.42
N ILE A 111 -1.26 6.60 9.67
CA ILE A 111 -2.65 6.49 10.08
C ILE A 111 -3.19 7.88 10.40
N LYS A 112 -4.31 8.25 9.76
CA LYS A 112 -5.02 9.48 10.06
C LYS A 112 -5.79 9.33 11.37
N PHE A 113 -5.70 10.32 12.25
CA PHE A 113 -6.45 10.38 13.50
C PHE A 113 -7.06 11.77 13.69
N LYS A 114 -8.19 11.84 14.40
CA LYS A 114 -8.81 13.09 14.84
C LYS A 114 -8.64 13.23 16.35
N THR A 115 -8.16 14.38 16.79
CA THR A 115 -8.12 14.73 18.22
C THR A 115 -9.38 15.51 18.55
N ALA A 116 -10.13 15.11 19.58
CA ALA A 116 -11.21 15.95 20.11
C ALA A 116 -10.62 17.31 20.55
N GLY A 117 -11.23 18.40 20.08
CA GLY A 117 -10.67 19.74 20.13
C GLY A 117 -10.28 20.19 21.53
N VAL A 118 -9.04 20.68 21.64
CA VAL A 118 -8.65 21.64 22.67
C VAL A 118 -8.06 22.82 21.90
N GLU A 119 -8.87 23.86 21.69
CA GLU A 119 -8.37 25.15 21.25
C GLU A 119 -7.48 25.71 22.36
N TYR A 120 -6.24 26.06 22.03
CA TYR A 120 -5.32 26.71 22.96
C TYR A 120 -5.49 28.23 22.79
N GLU A 121 -6.00 28.92 23.82
CA GLU A 121 -5.78 30.36 24.03
C GLU A 121 -4.33 30.63 24.45
#